data_AF-A0A497KNV6-F1
#
_entry.id   AF-A0A497KNV6-F1
#
_cell.length_a   1.000
_cell.length_b   1.000
_cell.length_c   1.000
_cell.angle_alpha   90.00
_cell.angle_beta   90.00
_cell.angle_gamma   90.00
#
_symmetry.space_group_name_H-M   'P 1'
#
loop_
_entity.id
_entity.type
_entity.pdbx_description
1 polymer ?
#
loop_
_entity_poly.entity_id
_entity_poly.type
_entity_poly.pdbx_seq_one_letter_code
_entity_poly.pdbx_strand_id
1 'polypeptide(L)'
;MTVDELAAKYIWKTERVLGELEVTQNSVCSDSSKIDEVLDEARRYLEDAKYYLDKGQSGTSLASVAYCEGLLDALRMLGLVKFDW
;
A
#
# COMPACT_ATOMS: atom_id res chain seq x y z
N MET A 1 -6.98 18.66 -10.41
CA MET A 1 -6.53 17.27 -10.57
C MET A 1 -7.73 16.41 -10.90
N THR A 2 -7.65 15.62 -11.96
CA THR A 2 -8.66 14.60 -12.29
C THR A 2 -8.51 13.39 -11.36
N VAL A 3 -9.50 12.49 -11.36
CA VAL A 3 -9.43 11.23 -10.59
C VAL A 3 -8.26 10.38 -11.09
N ASP A 4 -8.02 10.37 -12.40
CA ASP A 4 -6.91 9.66 -13.04
C ASP A 4 -5.55 10.16 -12.55
N GLU A 5 -5.37 11.49 -12.52
CA GLU A 5 -4.15 12.13 -12.02
C GLU A 5 -3.93 11.85 -10.52
N LEU A 6 -5.02 11.82 -9.74
CA LEU A 6 -4.99 11.46 -8.32
C LEU A 6 -4.55 10.01 -8.13
N ALA A 7 -5.18 9.07 -8.83
CA ALA A 7 -4.87 7.64 -8.75
C ALA A 7 -3.41 7.38 -9.15
N ALA A 8 -2.95 7.95 -10.27
CA ALA A 8 -1.58 7.82 -10.73
C ALA A 8 -0.56 8.34 -9.70
N LYS A 9 -0.84 9.50 -9.10
CA LYS A 9 0.01 10.09 -8.05
C LYS A 9 0.11 9.19 -6.82
N TYR A 10 -1.00 8.60 -6.40
CA TYR A 10 -1.05 7.75 -5.21
C TYR A 10 -0.35 6.42 -5.49
N ILE A 11 -0.59 5.80 -6.65
CA ILE A 11 0.12 4.59 -7.09
C ILE A 11 1.63 4.80 -7.05
N TRP A 12 2.12 5.89 -7.64
CA TRP A 12 3.56 6.20 -7.66
C TRP A 12 4.15 6.37 -6.25
N LYS A 13 3.44 7.06 -5.35
CA LYS A 13 3.88 7.22 -3.95
C LYS A 13 3.93 5.88 -3.22
N THR A 14 2.90 5.07 -3.39
CA THR A 14 2.76 3.76 -2.74
C THR A 14 3.78 2.76 -3.26
N GLU A 15 4.10 2.77 -4.55
CA GLU A 15 5.20 1.98 -5.13
C GLU A 15 6.53 2.29 -4.46
N ARG A 16 6.85 3.59 -4.31
CA ARG A 16 8.07 4.02 -3.64
C ARG A 16 8.10 3.55 -2.18
N VAL A 17 7.01 3.77 -1.45
CA VAL A 17 6.87 3.33 -0.05
C VAL A 17 7.09 1.82 0.09
N LEU A 18 6.46 1.01 -0.75
CA LEU A 18 6.62 -0.45 -0.72
C LEU A 18 8.04 -0.90 -1.09
N GLY A 19 8.77 -0.12 -1.89
CA GLY A 19 10.18 -0.38 -2.23
C GLY A 19 11.17 0.03 -1.14
N GLU A 20 10.82 1.01 -0.31
CA GLU A 20 11.68 1.57 0.75
C GLU A 20 11.30 1.08 2.17
N LEU A 21 10.18 0.36 2.29
CA LEU A 21 9.64 -0.11 3.57
C LEU A 21 10.60 -1.03 4.32
N GLU A 22 10.77 -0.73 5.62
CA GLU A 22 11.52 -1.56 6.55
C GLU A 22 10.60 -2.24 7.56
N VAL A 23 10.66 -3.57 7.66
CA VAL A 23 9.94 -4.35 8.68
C VAL A 23 10.70 -4.28 10.01
N THR A 24 10.02 -3.84 11.07
CA THR A 24 10.61 -3.73 12.40
C THR A 24 10.61 -5.09 13.09
N GLN A 25 11.78 -5.73 13.22
CA GLN A 25 11.95 -6.96 13.99
C GLN A 25 11.96 -6.69 15.51
N ASN A 26 10.85 -6.21 16.06
CA ASN A 26 10.70 -6.14 17.51
C ASN A 26 10.19 -7.50 18.03
N SER A 27 10.87 -8.03 19.05
CA SER A 27 10.66 -9.35 19.69
C SER A 27 9.28 -9.58 20.32
N VAL A 28 8.33 -8.66 20.12
CA VAL A 28 6.99 -8.63 20.72
C VAL A 28 5.93 -9.24 19.79
N CYS A 29 6.18 -9.37 18.49
CA CYS A 29 5.24 -9.99 17.55
C CYS A 29 5.69 -11.41 17.19
N SER A 30 5.09 -12.42 17.82
CA SER A 30 5.29 -13.84 17.47
C SER A 30 4.71 -14.23 16.10
N ASP A 31 4.07 -13.29 15.39
CA ASP A 31 3.32 -13.54 14.16
C ASP A 31 3.89 -12.76 12.94
N SER A 32 5.20 -12.87 12.68
CA SER A 32 5.81 -12.30 11.46
C SER A 32 5.05 -12.68 10.18
N SER A 33 4.45 -13.88 10.14
CA SER A 33 3.67 -14.32 8.98
C SER A 33 2.46 -13.43 8.71
N LYS A 34 1.78 -12.92 9.75
CA LYS A 34 0.60 -12.05 9.58
C LYS A 34 0.99 -10.68 9.04
N ILE A 35 2.16 -10.18 9.40
CA ILE A 35 2.69 -8.93 8.83
C ILE A 35 2.96 -9.13 7.34
N ASP A 36 3.62 -10.23 6.98
CA ASP A 36 3.90 -10.57 5.59
C ASP A 36 2.63 -10.77 4.77
N GLU A 37 1.59 -11.39 5.34
CA GLU A 37 0.26 -11.54 4.73
C GLU A 37 -0.39 -10.18 4.45
N VAL A 38 -0.37 -9.24 5.41
CA VAL A 38 -0.94 -7.89 5.20
C VAL A 38 -0.12 -7.10 4.17
N LEU A 39 1.21 -7.23 4.17
CA LEU A 39 2.07 -6.61 3.17
C LEU A 39 1.84 -7.20 1.78
N ASP A 40 1.60 -8.50 1.67
CA ASP A 40 1.25 -9.15 0.42
C ASP A 40 -0.11 -8.65 -0.10
N GLU A 41 -1.10 -8.55 0.78
CA GLU A 41 -2.41 -8.00 0.43
C GLU A 41 -2.28 -6.53 -0.03
N ALA A 42 -1.47 -5.71 0.65
CA ALA A 42 -1.20 -4.34 0.21
C ALA A 42 -0.57 -4.31 -1.20
N ARG A 43 0.40 -5.18 -1.50
CA ARG A 43 0.98 -5.28 -2.85
C ARG A 43 -0.06 -5.68 -3.90
N ARG A 44 -0.94 -6.63 -3.58
CA ARG A 44 -2.03 -7.05 -4.49
C ARG A 44 -2.98 -5.89 -4.81
N TYR A 45 -3.35 -5.09 -3.82
CA TYR A 45 -4.19 -3.90 -4.05
C TYR A 45 -3.49 -2.79 -4.84
N LEU A 46 -2.17 -2.66 -4.73
CA LEU A 46 -1.39 -1.77 -5.59
C LEU A 46 -1.42 -2.24 -7.06
N GLU A 47 -1.28 -3.54 -7.30
CA GLU A 47 -1.39 -4.11 -8.65
C GLU A 47 -2.82 -3.97 -9.20
N ASP A 48 -3.85 -4.15 -8.37
CA ASP A 48 -5.23 -3.86 -8.75
C ASP A 48 -5.41 -2.38 -9.12
N ALA A 49 -4.82 -1.46 -8.36
CA ALA A 49 -4.90 -0.03 -8.67
C ALA A 49 -4.28 0.29 -10.03
N LYS A 50 -3.12 -0.29 -10.36
CA LYS A 50 -2.48 -0.16 -11.68
C LYS A 50 -3.35 -0.75 -12.78
N TYR A 51 -3.89 -1.95 -12.55
CA TYR A 51 -4.77 -2.64 -13.50
C TYR A 51 -6.01 -1.80 -13.83
N TYR A 52 -6.71 -1.31 -12.81
CA TYR A 52 -7.92 -0.51 -13.03
C TYR A 52 -7.63 0.85 -13.67
N LEU A 53 -6.49 1.46 -13.39
CA LEU A 53 -6.09 2.70 -14.05
C LEU A 53 -5.84 2.48 -15.55
N ASP A 54 -5.13 1.40 -15.91
CA ASP A 54 -4.89 1.00 -17.31
C ASP A 54 -6.21 0.75 -18.07
N LYS A 55 -7.25 0.28 -17.38
CA LYS A 55 -8.60 0.09 -17.95
C LYS A 55 -9.47 1.35 -17.97
N GLY A 56 -8.95 2.51 -17.56
CA GLY A 56 -9.70 3.77 -17.47
C GLY A 56 -10.76 3.76 -16.36
N GLN A 57 -10.66 2.83 -15.40
CA GLN A 57 -11.55 2.72 -14.24
C GLN A 57 -10.96 3.44 -13.04
N SER A 58 -10.74 4.75 -13.18
CA SER A 58 -9.95 5.55 -12.25
C SER A 58 -10.55 5.65 -10.84
N GLY A 59 -11.89 5.58 -10.71
CA GLY A 59 -12.55 5.53 -9.41
C GLY A 59 -12.22 4.25 -8.63
N THR A 60 -12.27 3.10 -9.31
CA THR A 60 -11.88 1.81 -8.74
C THR A 60 -10.39 1.79 -8.42
N SER A 61 -9.56 2.30 -9.34
CA SER A 61 -8.11 2.43 -9.13
C SER A 61 -7.78 3.25 -7.88
N LEU A 62 -8.42 4.42 -7.71
CA LEU A 62 -8.23 5.27 -6.55
C LEU A 62 -8.67 4.57 -5.25
N ALA A 63 -9.78 3.84 -5.28
CA ALA A 63 -10.22 3.05 -4.13
C ALA A 63 -9.23 1.93 -3.77
N SER A 64 -8.70 1.22 -4.77
CA SER A 64 -7.72 0.15 -4.57
C SER A 64 -6.42 0.68 -3.96
N VAL A 65 -5.86 1.79 -4.47
CA VAL A 65 -4.64 2.35 -3.89
C VAL A 65 -4.88 2.94 -2.50
N ALA A 66 -6.02 3.59 -2.25
CA ALA A 66 -6.35 4.08 -0.91
C ALA A 66 -6.49 2.95 0.12
N TYR A 67 -7.00 1.77 -0.28
CA TYR A 67 -7.02 0.60 0.58
C TYR A 67 -5.60 0.07 0.86
N CYS A 68 -4.73 0.03 -0.16
CA CYS A 68 -3.31 -0.29 0.01
C CYS A 68 -2.64 0.66 1.02
N GLU A 69 -2.79 1.97 0.86
CA GLU A 69 -2.23 2.97 1.78
C GLU A 69 -2.75 2.77 3.21
N GLY A 70 -4.05 2.48 3.37
CA GLY A 70 -4.67 2.22 4.67
C GLY A 70 -4.08 1.00 5.39
N LEU A 71 -3.77 -0.09 4.66
CA LEU A 71 -3.09 -1.26 5.24
C LEU A 71 -1.68 -0.90 5.72
N LEU A 72 -0.92 -0.15 4.91
CA LEU A 72 0.44 0.26 5.25
C LEU A 72 0.48 1.22 6.44
N ASP A 73 -0.42 2.20 6.46
CA ASP A 73 -0.54 3.14 7.57
C ASP A 73 -0.93 2.43 8.86
N ALA A 74 -1.81 1.43 8.82
CA ALA A 74 -2.14 0.62 9.99
C ALA A 74 -0.91 -0.12 10.55
N LEU A 75 -0.11 -0.77 9.69
CA LEU A 75 1.13 -1.42 10.11
C LEU A 75 2.13 -0.41 10.70
N ARG A 76 2.24 0.79 10.11
CA ARG A 76 3.10 1.87 10.60
C ARG A 76 2.66 2.39 11.97
N MET A 77 1.35 2.60 12.17
CA MET A 77 0.76 3.02 13.45
C MET A 77 1.02 1.99 14.56
N LEU A 78 1.05 0.71 14.23
CA LEU A 78 1.37 -0.38 15.15
C LEU A 78 2.89 -0.51 15.42
N GLY A 79 3.73 0.29 14.77
CA GLY A 79 5.19 0.24 14.90
C GLY A 79 5.82 -1.02 14.31
N LEU A 80 5.11 -1.70 13.40
CA LEU A 80 5.55 -2.96 12.77
C LEU A 80 6.38 -2.71 11.50
N VAL A 81 6.18 -1.55 10.86
CA VAL A 81 6.93 -1.13 9.67
C VAL A 81 7.32 0.35 9.77
N LYS A 82 8.32 0.76 8.99
CA LYS A 82 8.78 2.14 8.88
C LYS A 82 8.89 2.55 7.41
N PHE A 83 8.37 3.73 7.08
CA PHE A 83 8.44 4.36 5.76
C PHE A 83 7.94 5.82 5.85
N ASP A 84 8.16 6.59 4.79
CA ASP A 84 7.68 7.97 4.60
C ASP A 84 7.00 8.17 3.22
N TRP A 85 5.96 9.02 3.17
CA TRP A 85 5.07 9.23 2.00
C TRP A 85 5.57 10.18 0.91
#